data_AF-A0A822YPR6-F1
#
_entry.id   AF-A0A822YPR6-F1
#
_cell.length_a   1.000
_cell.length_b   1.000
_cell.length_c   1.000
_cell.angle_alpha   90.00
_cell.angle_beta   90.00
_cell.angle_gamma   90.00
#
_symmetry.space_group_name_H-M   'P 1'
#
loop_
_entity.id
_entity.type
_entity.pdbx_description
1 polymer ?
#
loop_
_entity_poly.entity_id
_entity_poly.type
_entity_poly.pdbx_seq_one_letter_code
_entity_poly.pdbx_strand_id
1 'polypeptide(L)'
;MFVYVALDYFYFYFFLIFCSVFLNFFSYFNLFDVLLFMHIMLNLGGKLVFQSTKKRASGPKCPVTGKRIQGIPHLRPAEYKRSRLSRNRRTVNRAYGGVLSGSAVRERIIRAFLVEEQKIVKKVLKIQKAKEKQAARS
;
A
#
# COMPACT_ATOMS: atom_id res chain seq x y z
N MET A 1 -36.86 42.91 -7.50
CA MET A 1 -36.37 42.19 -6.30
C MET A 1 -37.20 40.95 -5.95
N PHE A 2 -37.84 40.27 -6.93
CA PHE A 2 -38.57 39.00 -6.71
C PHE A 2 -37.96 37.83 -7.50
N VAL A 3 -37.18 38.14 -8.54
CA VAL A 3 -36.59 37.14 -9.45
C VAL A 3 -35.35 36.45 -8.85
N TYR A 4 -34.55 37.17 -8.04
CA TYR A 4 -33.35 36.61 -7.40
C TYR A 4 -33.69 35.59 -6.31
N VAL A 5 -34.75 35.82 -5.52
CA VAL A 5 -35.17 34.88 -4.46
C VAL A 5 -35.65 33.55 -5.05
N ALA A 6 -36.28 33.57 -6.24
CA ALA A 6 -36.76 32.34 -6.90
C ALA A 6 -35.61 31.50 -7.51
N LEU A 7 -34.55 32.15 -7.99
CA LEU A 7 -33.38 31.45 -8.54
C LEU A 7 -32.55 30.75 -7.45
N ASP A 8 -32.44 31.35 -6.26
CA ASP A 8 -31.74 30.72 -5.14
C ASP A 8 -32.48 29.47 -4.62
N TYR A 9 -33.81 29.50 -4.54
CA TYR A 9 -34.62 28.33 -4.17
C TYR A 9 -34.54 27.20 -5.21
N PHE A 10 -34.48 27.53 -6.50
CA PHE A 10 -34.35 26.54 -7.58
C PHE A 10 -32.99 25.83 -7.53
N TYR A 11 -31.90 26.57 -7.33
CA TYR A 11 -30.57 25.98 -7.17
C TYR A 11 -30.43 25.16 -5.89
N PHE A 12 -31.06 25.58 -4.78
CA PHE A 12 -31.03 24.82 -3.52
C PHE A 12 -31.84 23.51 -3.61
N TYR A 13 -32.99 23.53 -4.28
CA TYR A 13 -33.80 22.32 -4.50
C TYR A 13 -33.15 21.35 -5.50
N PHE A 14 -32.51 21.88 -6.56
CA PHE A 14 -31.75 21.06 -7.51
C PHE A 14 -30.53 20.42 -6.85
N PHE A 15 -29.84 21.14 -5.96
CA PHE A 15 -28.71 20.60 -5.20
C PHE A 15 -29.13 19.51 -4.19
N LEU A 16 -30.29 19.67 -3.53
CA LEU A 16 -30.86 18.66 -2.63
C LEU A 16 -31.33 17.40 -3.38
N ILE A 17 -31.91 17.54 -4.57
CA ILE A 17 -32.30 16.42 -5.43
C ILE A 17 -31.07 15.69 -5.99
N PHE A 18 -30.01 16.40 -6.36
CA PHE A 18 -28.77 15.77 -6.80
C PHE A 18 -28.07 15.04 -5.65
N CYS A 19 -28.15 15.56 -4.42
CA CYS A 19 -27.57 14.94 -3.23
C CYS A 19 -28.31 13.65 -2.82
N SER A 20 -29.65 13.62 -2.92
CA SER A 20 -30.43 12.41 -2.56
C SER A 20 -30.30 11.27 -3.57
N VAL A 21 -30.09 11.59 -4.85
CA VAL A 21 -29.86 10.58 -5.91
C VAL A 21 -28.41 10.08 -5.93
N PHE A 22 -27.43 10.90 -5.55
CA PHE A 22 -26.01 10.49 -5.53
C PHE A 22 -25.62 9.64 -4.30
N LEU A 23 -26.41 9.68 -3.22
CA LEU A 23 -26.16 8.87 -2.01
C LEU A 23 -26.73 7.44 -2.08
N ASN A 24 -27.53 7.09 -3.09
CA ASN A 24 -28.05 5.72 -3.26
C ASN A 24 -27.45 4.96 -4.46
N PHE A 25 -26.46 5.53 -5.15
CA PHE A 25 -25.72 4.86 -6.22
C PHE A 25 -24.34 4.35 -5.78
N PHE A 26 -24.15 4.09 -4.48
CA PHE A 26 -22.93 3.43 -3.96
C PHE A 26 -23.13 1.93 -3.70
N SER A 27 -24.29 1.38 -4.08
CA SER A 27 -24.64 -0.03 -3.86
C SER A 27 -25.07 -0.78 -5.13
N TYR A 28 -24.82 -0.23 -6.32
CA TYR A 28 -24.89 -1.02 -7.56
C TYR A 28 -23.51 -1.56 -7.88
N PHE A 29 -23.21 -2.66 -7.19
CA PHE A 29 -22.30 -3.74 -7.58
C PHE A 29 -21.94 -3.64 -9.08
N ASN A 30 -20.74 -3.11 -9.38
CA ASN A 30 -20.29 -2.82 -10.73
C ASN A 30 -20.44 -4.05 -11.65
N LEU A 31 -21.50 -4.09 -12.44
CA LEU A 31 -21.75 -5.10 -13.47
C LEU A 31 -20.58 -5.14 -14.49
N PHE A 32 -19.95 -3.98 -14.71
CA PHE A 32 -18.80 -3.80 -15.61
C PHE A 32 -17.51 -4.47 -15.10
N ASP A 33 -17.35 -4.62 -13.79
CA ASP A 33 -16.16 -5.18 -13.16
C ASP A 33 -16.11 -6.72 -13.20
N VAL A 34 -17.27 -7.37 -13.34
CA VAL A 34 -17.41 -8.84 -13.37
C VAL A 34 -17.33 -9.37 -14.81
N LEU A 35 -17.79 -8.57 -15.78
CA LEU A 35 -17.85 -8.94 -17.21
C LEU A 35 -16.46 -9.13 -17.86
N LEU A 36 -15.40 -8.48 -17.38
CA LEU A 36 -14.11 -8.47 -18.08
C LEU A 36 -13.22 -9.70 -17.83
N PHE A 37 -13.56 -10.59 -16.89
CA PHE A 37 -12.71 -11.71 -16.48
C PHE A 37 -13.36 -13.08 -16.72
N MET A 38 -14.02 -13.30 -17.87
CA MET A 38 -14.48 -14.63 -18.29
C MET A 38 -13.52 -15.25 -19.31
N HIS A 39 -13.17 -16.52 -19.12
CA HIS A 39 -12.45 -17.29 -20.14
C HIS A 39 -13.32 -18.45 -20.63
N ILE A 40 -13.32 -18.66 -21.94
CA ILE A 40 -14.06 -19.74 -22.59
C ILE A 40 -13.24 -21.02 -22.45
N MET A 41 -13.82 -22.06 -21.88
CA MET A 41 -13.20 -23.38 -21.76
C MET A 41 -14.06 -24.39 -22.52
N LEU A 42 -13.40 -25.32 -23.22
CA LEU A 42 -14.06 -26.49 -23.80
C LEU A 42 -14.11 -27.58 -22.73
N ASN A 43 -15.31 -28.00 -22.34
CA ASN A 43 -15.49 -29.10 -21.40
C ASN A 43 -15.40 -30.46 -22.12
N LEU A 44 -15.22 -31.55 -21.36
CA LEU A 44 -15.13 -32.92 -21.91
C LEU A 44 -16.32 -33.33 -22.79
N GLY A 45 -17.48 -32.69 -22.62
CA GLY A 45 -18.69 -32.91 -23.43
C GLY A 45 -18.77 -32.07 -24.71
N GLY A 46 -17.68 -31.44 -25.16
CA GLY A 46 -17.65 -30.65 -26.40
C GLY A 46 -18.40 -29.30 -26.33
N LYS A 47 -18.90 -28.91 -25.15
CA LYS A 47 -19.62 -27.65 -24.94
C LYS A 47 -18.66 -26.55 -24.49
N LEU A 48 -18.81 -25.36 -25.08
CA LEU A 48 -18.12 -24.15 -24.64
C LEU A 48 -18.81 -23.60 -23.40
N VAL A 49 -18.08 -23.49 -22.29
CA VAL A 49 -18.58 -22.97 -21.02
C VAL A 49 -17.74 -21.77 -20.59
N PHE A 50 -18.41 -20.69 -20.19
CA PHE A 50 -17.76 -19.52 -19.62
C PHE A 50 -17.43 -19.78 -18.15
N GLN A 51 -16.14 -19.69 -17.81
CA GLN A 51 -15.68 -19.77 -16.42
C GLN A 51 -15.29 -18.38 -15.94
N SER A 52 -15.86 -17.96 -14.80
CA SER A 52 -15.48 -16.72 -14.15
C SER A 52 -14.07 -16.86 -13.55
N THR A 53 -13.13 -16.09 -14.05
CA THR A 53 -11.79 -16.03 -13.47
C THR A 53 -11.73 -14.93 -12.41
N LYS A 54 -10.89 -15.12 -11.40
CA LYS A 54 -10.68 -14.09 -10.38
C LYS A 54 -9.81 -12.98 -10.97
N LYS A 55 -10.16 -11.70 -10.75
CA LYS A 55 -9.27 -10.56 -11.07
C LYS A 55 -7.87 -10.77 -10.48
N ARG A 56 -6.85 -10.41 -11.26
CA ARG A 56 -5.44 -10.50 -10.87
C ARG A 56 -5.14 -9.60 -9.66
N ALA A 57 -4.39 -10.12 -8.69
CA ALA A 57 -4.03 -9.39 -7.49
C ALA A 57 -2.73 -8.59 -7.69
N SER A 58 -2.72 -7.33 -7.25
CA SER A 58 -1.47 -6.62 -7.00
C SER A 58 -0.84 -7.16 -5.71
N GLY A 59 0.23 -7.94 -5.82
CA GLY A 59 0.90 -8.45 -4.60
C GLY A 59 1.77 -7.40 -3.89
N PRO A 60 2.52 -7.81 -2.87
CA PRO A 60 3.14 -6.88 -1.91
C PRO A 60 4.26 -6.05 -2.53
N LYS A 61 4.24 -4.75 -2.22
CA LYS A 61 5.21 -3.76 -2.67
C LYS A 61 5.96 -3.18 -1.47
N CYS A 62 7.22 -2.81 -1.69
CA CYS A 62 8.02 -2.07 -0.71
C CYS A 62 7.48 -0.63 -0.59
N PRO A 63 7.21 -0.11 0.61
CA PRO A 63 6.74 1.27 0.79
C PRO A 63 7.79 2.32 0.43
N VAL A 64 9.08 2.00 0.55
CA VAL A 64 10.18 2.95 0.26
C VAL A 64 10.49 2.99 -1.23
N THR A 65 10.64 1.82 -1.86
CA THR A 65 11.10 1.73 -3.26
C THR A 65 9.94 1.61 -4.25
N GLY A 66 8.71 1.31 -3.82
CA GLY A 66 7.57 0.97 -4.67
C GLY A 66 7.71 -0.36 -5.45
N LYS A 67 8.91 -0.97 -5.44
CA LYS A 67 9.22 -2.24 -6.12
C LYS A 67 8.49 -3.41 -5.47
N ARG A 68 8.14 -4.39 -6.30
CA ARG A 68 7.57 -5.67 -5.86
C ARG A 68 8.55 -6.44 -4.97
N ILE A 69 8.02 -7.11 -3.95
CA ILE A 69 8.84 -7.95 -3.08
C ILE A 69 9.05 -9.31 -3.73
N GLN A 70 10.32 -9.65 -3.97
CA GLN A 70 10.70 -10.94 -4.54
C GLN A 70 10.53 -12.07 -3.51
N GLY A 71 10.15 -13.25 -4.00
CA GLY A 71 9.97 -14.46 -3.19
C GLY A 71 8.60 -14.60 -2.53
N ILE A 72 7.66 -13.67 -2.76
CA ILE A 72 6.29 -13.76 -2.25
C ILE A 72 5.29 -13.79 -3.43
N PRO A 73 4.34 -14.75 -3.46
CA PRO A 73 3.43 -14.93 -4.58
C PRO A 73 2.36 -13.83 -4.64
N HIS A 74 2.00 -13.38 -5.85
CA HIS A 74 0.98 -12.34 -6.03
C HIS A 74 -0.43 -12.95 -5.99
N LEU A 75 -0.99 -13.07 -4.78
CA LEU A 75 -2.28 -13.72 -4.54
C LEU A 75 -3.28 -12.76 -3.91
N ARG A 76 -4.56 -13.15 -3.91
CA ARG A 76 -5.59 -12.39 -3.22
C ARG A 76 -5.50 -12.57 -1.70
N PRO A 77 -5.97 -11.60 -0.89
CA PRO A 77 -5.94 -11.73 0.58
C PRO A 77 -6.60 -13.01 1.11
N ALA A 78 -7.66 -13.49 0.46
CA ALA A 78 -8.33 -14.75 0.82
C ALA A 78 -7.45 -15.99 0.63
N GLU A 79 -6.51 -15.95 -0.31
CA GLU A 79 -5.59 -17.05 -0.62
C GLU A 79 -4.36 -17.02 0.31
N TYR A 80 -3.98 -15.85 0.82
CA TYR A 80 -2.91 -15.70 1.82
C TYR A 80 -3.24 -16.29 3.22
N LYS A 81 -4.48 -16.77 3.42
CA LYS A 81 -4.91 -17.43 4.65
C LYS A 81 -4.02 -18.63 4.98
N ARG A 82 -3.77 -18.82 6.28
CA ARG A 82 -2.90 -19.89 6.81
C ARG A 82 -3.34 -21.29 6.42
N SER A 83 -4.64 -21.51 6.18
CA SER A 83 -5.20 -22.80 5.74
C SER A 83 -4.87 -23.15 4.28
N ARG A 84 -4.55 -22.17 3.44
CA ARG A 84 -4.27 -22.37 2.00
C ARG A 84 -2.78 -22.29 1.70
N LEU A 85 -2.03 -21.50 2.48
CA LEU A 85 -0.61 -21.24 2.24
C LEU A 85 0.23 -21.38 3.51
N SER A 86 1.28 -22.20 3.38
CA SER A 86 2.34 -22.39 4.38
C SER A 86 3.08 -21.07 4.67
N ARG A 87 3.80 -21.03 5.80
CA ARG A 87 4.56 -19.83 6.21
C ARG A 87 5.70 -19.51 5.24
N ASN A 88 6.46 -20.52 4.80
CA ASN A 88 7.63 -20.32 3.93
C ASN A 88 7.31 -19.59 2.62
N ARG A 89 6.11 -19.77 2.07
CA ARG A 89 5.68 -19.10 0.82
C ARG A 89 5.18 -17.68 1.06
N ARG A 90 4.86 -17.29 2.31
CA ARG A 90 4.32 -15.96 2.64
C ARG A 90 5.40 -15.00 3.12
N THR A 91 6.55 -15.51 3.56
CA THR A 91 7.61 -14.72 4.18
C THR A 91 8.96 -14.97 3.53
N VAL A 92 9.88 -14.01 3.66
CA VAL A 92 11.29 -14.20 3.29
C VAL A 92 12.13 -14.24 4.55
N ASN A 93 13.10 -15.16 4.63
CA ASN A 93 13.98 -15.35 5.78
C ASN A 93 15.07 -14.26 5.87
N ARG A 94 14.67 -13.00 6.07
CA ARG A 94 15.56 -11.86 6.33
C ARG A 94 14.87 -10.83 7.22
N ALA A 95 15.63 -9.88 7.76
CA ALA A 95 15.06 -8.73 8.46
C ALA A 95 14.06 -7.97 7.58
N TYR A 96 12.89 -7.63 8.14
CA TYR A 96 11.76 -7.00 7.43
C TYR A 96 11.28 -7.77 6.17
N GLY A 97 11.44 -9.10 6.16
CA GLY A 97 10.98 -9.97 5.09
C GLY A 97 9.49 -9.80 4.80
N GLY A 98 9.14 -9.58 3.53
CA GLY A 98 7.76 -9.35 3.11
C GLY A 98 7.21 -7.95 3.30
N VAL A 99 7.99 -7.04 3.87
CA VAL A 99 7.62 -5.61 3.99
C VAL A 99 8.57 -4.75 3.16
N LEU A 100 9.88 -4.99 3.28
CA LEU A 100 10.90 -4.20 2.60
C LEU A 100 11.62 -4.99 1.50
N SER A 101 12.05 -4.28 0.47
CA SER A 101 12.97 -4.80 -0.55
C SER A 101 14.36 -5.03 0.05
N GLY A 102 15.14 -5.96 -0.53
CA GLY A 102 16.50 -6.24 -0.06
C GLY A 102 17.40 -4.98 -0.05
N SER A 103 17.29 -4.15 -1.08
CA SER A 103 18.03 -2.87 -1.17
C SER A 103 17.65 -1.91 -0.05
N ALA A 104 16.35 -1.75 0.25
CA ALA A 104 15.90 -0.86 1.31
C ALA A 104 16.33 -1.35 2.71
N VAL A 105 16.41 -2.67 2.93
CA VAL A 105 16.95 -3.23 4.17
C VAL A 105 18.44 -2.91 4.31
N ARG A 106 19.22 -3.09 3.23
CA ARG A 106 20.66 -2.76 3.23
C ARG A 106 20.90 -1.28 3.53
N GLU A 107 20.17 -0.37 2.87
CA GLU A 107 20.27 1.07 3.10
C GLU A 107 19.92 1.44 4.55
N ARG A 108 18.91 0.80 5.15
CA ARG A 108 18.56 1.03 6.56
C ARG A 108 19.66 0.57 7.52
N ILE A 109 20.26 -0.58 7.27
CA ILE A 109 21.35 -1.11 8.10
C ILE A 109 22.56 -0.18 8.03
N ILE A 110 22.98 0.20 6.81
CA ILE A 110 24.14 1.09 6.61
C ILE A 110 23.86 2.48 7.23
N ARG A 111 22.66 3.04 7.00
CA ARG A 111 22.30 4.34 7.56
C ARG A 111 22.30 4.31 9.08
N ALA A 112 21.71 3.27 9.70
CA ALA A 112 21.70 3.13 11.14
C ALA A 112 23.13 3.05 11.69
N PHE A 113 23.99 2.22 11.10
CA PHE A 113 25.38 2.09 11.48
C PHE A 113 26.13 3.43 11.40
N LEU A 114 26.11 4.10 10.25
CA LEU A 114 26.81 5.38 10.06
C LEU A 114 26.32 6.48 11.01
N VAL A 115 25.01 6.51 11.30
CA VAL A 115 24.45 7.50 12.24
C VAL A 115 24.93 7.22 13.67
N GLU A 116 25.01 5.96 14.09
CA GLU A 116 25.56 5.62 15.40
C GLU A 116 27.06 5.93 15.50
N GLU A 117 27.85 5.59 14.47
CA GLU A 117 29.28 5.94 14.42
C GLU A 117 29.50 7.46 14.51
N GLN A 118 28.75 8.23 13.73
CA GLN A 118 28.83 9.69 13.78
C GLN A 118 28.40 10.27 15.14
N LYS A 119 27.42 9.65 15.82
CA LYS A 119 27.01 10.06 17.18
C LYS A 119 28.14 9.87 18.17
N ILE A 120 28.88 8.76 18.09
CA ILE A 120 30.02 8.48 18.98
C ILE A 120 31.14 9.51 18.73
N VAL A 121 31.53 9.71 17.47
CA VAL A 121 32.56 10.69 17.10
C VAL A 121 32.18 12.10 17.59
N LYS A 122 30.93 12.52 17.37
CA LYS A 122 30.44 13.82 17.86
C LYS A 122 30.47 13.94 19.38
N LYS A 123 30.21 12.86 20.13
CA LYS A 123 30.30 12.87 21.61
C LYS A 123 31.75 12.99 22.07
N VAL A 124 32.67 12.22 21.49
CA VAL A 124 34.09 12.25 21.86
C VAL A 124 34.71 13.63 21.59
N LEU A 125 34.46 14.21 20.42
CA LEU A 125 34.94 15.55 20.07
C LEU A 125 34.40 16.63 21.02
N LYS A 126 33.15 16.51 21.49
CA LYS A 126 32.58 17.42 22.48
C LYS A 126 33.27 17.29 23.84
N ILE A 127 33.57 16.07 24.28
CA ILE A 127 34.26 15.80 25.55
C ILE A 127 35.68 16.35 25.52
N GLN A 128 36.42 16.16 24.41
CA GLN A 128 37.79 16.69 24.25
C GLN A 128 37.81 18.22 24.32
N LYS A 129 36.94 18.89 23.54
CA LYS A 129 36.83 20.37 23.58
C LYS A 129 36.45 20.90 24.96
N ALA A 130 35.61 20.19 25.70
CA ALA A 130 35.26 20.56 27.06
C ALA A 130 36.44 20.43 28.02
N LYS A 131 37.25 19.37 27.89
CA LYS A 131 38.49 19.17 28.68
C LYS A 131 39.54 20.22 28.36
N GLU A 132 39.78 20.54 27.09
CA GLU A 132 40.72 21.59 26.67
C GLU A 132 40.31 22.97 27.21
N LYS A 133 39.02 23.31 27.14
CA LYS A 133 38.51 24.57 27.70
C LYS A 133 38.62 24.65 29.22
N GLN A 134 38.52 23.52 29.93
CA GLN A 134 38.77 23.46 31.37
C GLN A 134 40.25 23.64 31.69
N ALA A 135 41.14 22.99 30.94
CA ALA A 135 42.59 23.14 31.09
C ALA A 135 43.09 24.55 30.77
N ALA A 136 42.42 25.29 29.87
CA ALA A 136 42.73 26.69 29.59
C ALA A 136 42.13 27.68 30.61
N ARG A 137 41.26 27.21 31.52
CA ARG A 137 40.62 28.03 32.57
C ARG A 137 41.29 27.90 33.93
N SER A 138 42.04 26.81 34.13
CA SER A 138 42.96 26.58 35.25
C SER A 138 44.34 27.13 34.93
#